data_AF-A0AAV0DNM3-F1
#
_entry.id   AF-A0AAV0DNM3-F1
#
_cell.length_a   1.000
_cell.length_b   1.000
_cell.length_c   1.000
_cell.angle_alpha   90.00
_cell.angle_beta   90.00
_cell.angle_gamma   90.00
#
_symmetry.space_group_name_H-M   'P 1'
#
loop_
_entity.id
_entity.type
_entity.pdbx_description
1 polymer ?
#
loop_
_entity_poly.entity_id
_entity_poly.type
_entity_poly.pdbx_seq_one_letter_code
_entity_poly.pdbx_strand_id
1 'polypeptide(L)'
;MTDIENYVKDIGDQRFSDSKGLPSSGPLKYKDKDVTVIFRRRGGDDLEQSHDKWAKTVNKTPDVINMTFTPIISLLEGVPGIKYLSRAIELYLEYKPPIEDLQYFLDFQIPRVWAPEQNNLQRKEPVCPTLQFSLIGPKLHISTYQVTVGRKPVTGLRLSLEGCKQNRLAIHLQHLVSLPKILHPHWDSHMAIGAPKWHGPEEQDSRWFEPIKWKNFSHVSTAPIEHTETSIGDLSGVHIVTGAQLGVWNFGAKNVLHLKLLFSKVPGCTIRRSVWDHNPSTPTRFDGSSSSISSQTGKLGKIVDMTEMCKGPQDTPGHWLVTGAKLGVDKGKIMLRLKYSLLNY
;
A
#
# COMPACT_ATOMS: atom_id res chain seq x y z
N MET A 1 41.63 -17.83 -10.94
CA MET A 1 40.36 -17.97 -11.67
C MET A 1 39.47 -18.88 -10.86
N THR A 2 38.23 -18.47 -10.60
CA THR A 2 37.25 -19.30 -9.87
C THR A 2 36.75 -20.44 -10.77
N ASP A 3 36.27 -21.53 -10.17
CA ASP A 3 35.74 -22.71 -10.90
C ASP A 3 34.59 -22.39 -11.86
N ILE A 4 33.93 -21.24 -11.69
CA ILE A 4 32.87 -20.76 -12.58
C ILE A 4 33.42 -19.97 -13.77
N GLU A 5 34.52 -19.22 -13.59
CA GLU A 5 35.18 -18.50 -14.68
C GLU A 5 35.80 -19.49 -15.69
N ASN A 6 36.47 -20.53 -15.19
CA ASN A 6 37.00 -21.59 -16.05
C ASN A 6 35.86 -22.32 -16.77
N TYR A 7 34.76 -22.61 -16.07
CA TYR A 7 33.60 -23.26 -16.65
C TYR A 7 32.94 -22.44 -17.77
N VAL A 8 32.75 -21.13 -17.57
CA VAL A 8 32.23 -20.22 -18.62
C VAL A 8 33.19 -20.13 -19.80
N LYS A 9 34.50 -20.09 -19.53
CA LYS A 9 35.53 -20.05 -20.56
C LYS A 9 35.52 -21.32 -21.41
N ASP A 10 35.48 -22.50 -20.79
CA ASP A 10 35.43 -23.79 -21.49
C ASP A 10 34.19 -23.91 -22.39
N ILE A 11 33.03 -23.42 -21.92
CA ILE A 11 31.80 -23.35 -22.72
C ILE A 11 31.97 -22.43 -23.93
N GLY A 12 32.59 -21.27 -23.74
CA GLY A 12 32.89 -20.32 -24.82
C GLY A 12 33.84 -20.94 -25.85
N ASP A 13 34.97 -21.46 -25.39
CA ASP A 13 36.00 -22.07 -26.21
C ASP A 13 35.42 -23.24 -27.03
N GLN A 14 34.56 -24.08 -26.45
CA GLN A 14 33.93 -25.16 -27.18
C GLN A 14 32.86 -24.68 -28.17
N ARG A 15 32.05 -23.67 -27.81
CA ARG A 15 30.97 -23.16 -28.67
C ARG A 15 31.50 -22.42 -29.89
N PHE A 16 32.62 -21.72 -29.74
CA PHE A 16 33.24 -20.91 -30.79
C PHE A 16 34.49 -21.57 -31.41
N SER A 17 34.83 -22.81 -31.02
CA SER A 17 35.86 -23.59 -31.69
C SER A 17 35.29 -24.20 -32.97
N ASP A 18 35.65 -23.61 -34.10
CA ASP A 18 35.26 -24.06 -35.44
C ASP A 18 36.08 -25.29 -35.91
N SER A 19 36.31 -26.24 -35.01
CA SER A 19 37.03 -27.48 -35.28
C SER A 19 36.21 -28.37 -36.21
N LYS A 20 36.65 -28.41 -37.48
CA LYS A 20 36.26 -29.35 -38.52
C LYS A 20 36.06 -30.77 -37.96
N GLY A 21 34.83 -31.27 -38.01
CA GLY A 21 34.57 -32.71 -38.08
C GLY A 21 34.37 -33.49 -36.79
N LEU A 22 33.97 -32.88 -35.67
CA LEU A 22 33.42 -33.67 -34.57
C LEU A 22 31.91 -33.86 -34.77
N PRO A 23 31.38 -35.10 -34.78
CA PRO A 23 29.94 -35.31 -34.83
C PRO A 23 29.33 -34.60 -33.63
N SER A 24 28.19 -33.92 -33.85
CA SER A 24 27.27 -33.39 -32.82
C SER A 24 27.54 -34.07 -31.47
N SER A 25 28.43 -33.50 -30.67
CA SER A 25 28.75 -34.08 -29.38
C SER A 25 27.47 -33.90 -28.59
N GLY A 26 26.90 -35.01 -28.12
CA GLY A 26 25.57 -35.06 -27.52
C GLY A 26 25.36 -34.02 -26.41
N PRO A 27 24.11 -33.86 -25.94
CA PRO A 27 23.74 -32.82 -24.98
C PRO A 27 24.73 -32.81 -23.82
N LEU A 28 25.50 -31.73 -23.76
CA LEU A 28 26.57 -31.55 -22.80
C LEU A 28 25.98 -31.72 -21.40
N LYS A 29 26.62 -32.55 -20.57
CA LYS A 29 26.26 -32.72 -19.15
C LYS A 29 26.66 -31.45 -18.38
N TYR A 30 25.96 -30.36 -18.63
CA TYR A 30 26.07 -29.11 -17.88
C TYR A 30 25.29 -29.16 -16.55
N LYS A 31 24.61 -30.28 -16.29
CA LYS A 31 23.74 -30.48 -15.12
C LYS A 31 24.49 -30.64 -13.79
N ASP A 32 25.81 -30.83 -13.80
CA ASP A 32 26.57 -31.09 -12.56
C ASP A 32 26.79 -29.82 -11.69
N LYS A 33 26.43 -28.62 -12.18
CA LYS A 33 26.58 -27.35 -11.44
C LYS A 33 25.28 -26.55 -11.22
N ASP A 34 24.10 -27.11 -11.49
CA ASP A 34 22.82 -26.37 -11.46
C ASP A 34 22.83 -25.07 -12.30
N VAL A 35 23.58 -25.07 -13.43
CA VAL A 35 23.69 -23.92 -14.34
C VAL A 35 22.88 -24.18 -15.61
N THR A 36 22.08 -23.19 -16.03
CA THR A 36 21.42 -23.17 -17.35
C THR A 36 22.13 -22.17 -18.26
N VAL A 37 22.56 -22.64 -19.44
CA VAL A 37 23.25 -21.81 -20.44
C VAL A 37 22.31 -21.59 -21.62
N ILE A 38 22.11 -20.32 -22.01
CA ILE A 38 21.27 -19.93 -23.14
C ILE A 38 22.11 -19.15 -24.13
N PHE A 39 22.25 -19.69 -25.35
CA PHE A 39 22.91 -19.01 -26.46
C PHE A 39 21.90 -18.21 -27.26
N ARG A 40 22.20 -16.95 -27.57
CA ARG A 40 21.39 -16.10 -28.47
C ARG A 40 22.29 -15.45 -29.51
N ARG A 41 21.84 -15.49 -30.76
CA ARG A 41 22.40 -14.75 -31.89
C ARG A 41 21.43 -13.64 -32.29
N ARG A 42 21.94 -12.59 -32.93
CA ARG A 42 21.17 -11.44 -33.43
C ARG A 42 21.61 -11.18 -34.86
N GLY A 43 20.67 -11.29 -35.79
CA GLY A 43 20.96 -11.24 -37.23
C GLY A 43 21.67 -12.50 -37.73
N GLY A 44 22.01 -12.50 -39.02
CA GLY A 44 22.53 -13.67 -39.72
C GLY A 44 21.44 -14.70 -40.06
N ASP A 45 21.87 -15.88 -40.50
CA ASP A 45 21.01 -17.04 -40.76
C ASP A 45 21.00 -17.95 -39.54
N ASP A 46 19.88 -17.98 -38.81
CA ASP A 46 19.71 -18.78 -37.60
C ASP A 46 19.81 -20.30 -37.83
N LEU A 47 19.75 -20.76 -39.09
CA LEU A 47 19.91 -22.18 -39.43
C LEU A 47 21.38 -22.62 -39.46
N GLU A 48 22.32 -21.69 -39.67
CA GLU A 48 23.75 -22.02 -39.78
C GLU A 48 24.35 -22.34 -38.40
N GLN A 49 24.87 -23.55 -38.24
CA GLN A 49 25.36 -24.04 -36.95
C GLN A 49 26.76 -23.52 -36.61
N SER A 50 27.66 -23.44 -37.61
CA SER A 50 29.04 -22.96 -37.40
C SER A 50 29.02 -21.47 -37.10
N HIS A 51 29.82 -21.06 -36.10
CA HIS A 51 29.90 -19.66 -35.73
C HIS A 51 30.56 -18.84 -36.85
N ASP A 52 31.66 -19.32 -37.45
CA ASP A 52 32.35 -18.56 -38.50
C ASP A 52 31.52 -18.43 -39.77
N LYS A 53 30.71 -19.46 -40.09
CA LYS A 53 29.78 -19.38 -41.22
C LYS A 53 28.63 -18.44 -40.92
N TRP A 54 28.02 -18.54 -39.74
CA TRP A 54 26.96 -17.63 -39.31
C TRP A 54 27.44 -16.17 -39.29
N ALA A 55 28.64 -15.90 -38.77
CA ALA A 55 29.20 -14.55 -38.71
C ALA A 55 29.31 -13.90 -40.11
N LYS A 56 29.59 -14.70 -41.14
CA LYS A 56 29.61 -14.25 -42.54
C LYS A 56 28.22 -13.96 -43.12
N THR A 57 27.15 -14.43 -42.50
CA THR A 57 25.76 -14.15 -42.91
C THR A 57 25.20 -12.86 -42.31
N VAL A 58 25.78 -12.37 -41.20
CA VAL A 58 25.28 -11.19 -40.47
C VAL A 58 25.23 -9.94 -41.37
N ASN A 59 26.17 -9.79 -42.31
CA ASN A 59 26.15 -8.65 -43.23
C ASN A 59 24.98 -8.68 -44.22
N LYS A 60 24.39 -9.84 -44.50
CA LYS A 60 23.22 -10.01 -45.39
C LYS A 60 21.91 -9.81 -44.64
N THR A 61 21.87 -10.20 -43.37
CA THR A 61 20.68 -10.11 -42.51
C THR A 61 21.04 -9.46 -41.17
N PRO A 62 21.44 -8.18 -41.15
CA PRO A 62 21.81 -7.50 -39.91
C PRO A 62 20.60 -7.34 -38.97
N ASP A 63 20.84 -7.33 -37.67
CA ASP A 63 19.85 -7.03 -36.63
C ASP A 63 20.41 -6.01 -35.63
N VAL A 64 19.53 -5.38 -34.85
CA VAL A 64 19.92 -4.38 -33.86
C VAL A 64 20.61 -5.07 -32.67
N ILE A 65 21.93 -4.89 -32.60
CA ILE A 65 22.76 -5.41 -31.51
C ILE A 65 22.97 -4.40 -30.37
N ASN A 66 22.72 -3.12 -30.64
CA ASN A 66 22.86 -2.04 -29.65
C ASN A 66 21.93 -0.87 -30.01
N MET A 67 21.41 -0.17 -29.00
CA MET A 67 20.47 0.93 -29.15
C MET A 67 20.86 2.10 -28.25
N THR A 68 20.67 3.33 -28.75
CA THR A 68 20.68 4.55 -27.95
C THR A 68 19.26 5.08 -27.89
N PHE A 69 18.79 5.41 -26.68
CA PHE A 69 17.42 5.85 -26.47
C PHE A 69 17.36 7.36 -26.24
N THR A 70 16.35 7.98 -26.82
CA THR A 70 16.03 9.40 -26.62
C THR A 70 14.61 9.48 -26.07
N PRO A 71 14.35 10.19 -24.94
CA PRO A 71 13.01 10.29 -24.39
C PRO A 71 12.05 10.95 -25.38
N ILE A 72 10.85 10.39 -25.54
CA ILE A 72 9.83 10.93 -26.46
C ILE A 72 9.50 12.41 -26.17
N ILE A 73 9.61 12.84 -24.91
CA ILE A 73 9.40 14.24 -24.50
C ILE A 73 10.38 15.21 -25.16
N SER A 74 11.59 14.77 -25.56
CA SER A 74 12.53 15.65 -26.28
C SER A 74 12.05 15.97 -27.70
N LEU A 75 11.16 15.14 -28.27
CA LEU A 75 10.58 15.33 -29.61
C LEU A 75 9.31 16.19 -29.58
N LEU A 76 8.81 16.55 -28.38
CA LEU A 76 7.52 17.21 -28.18
C LEU A 76 7.68 18.63 -27.64
N GLU A 77 8.85 19.25 -27.82
CA GLU A 77 9.09 20.62 -27.37
C GLU A 77 8.06 21.59 -27.96
N GLY A 78 7.49 22.47 -27.13
CA GLY A 78 6.44 23.41 -27.52
C GLY A 78 5.01 22.82 -27.53
N VAL A 79 4.83 21.50 -27.38
CA VAL A 79 3.49 20.89 -27.30
C VAL A 79 2.84 21.18 -25.94
N PRO A 80 1.61 21.75 -25.91
CA PRO A 80 0.89 21.95 -24.66
C PRO A 80 0.71 20.66 -23.86
N GLY A 81 0.98 20.72 -22.56
CA GLY A 81 0.82 19.56 -21.67
C GLY A 81 2.02 18.61 -21.61
N ILE A 82 3.14 18.90 -22.28
CA ILE A 82 4.37 18.10 -22.21
C ILE A 82 4.84 17.80 -20.77
N LYS A 83 4.63 18.74 -19.84
CA LYS A 83 4.98 18.57 -18.42
C LYS A 83 4.18 17.44 -17.75
N TYR A 84 2.93 17.22 -18.16
CA TYR A 84 2.12 16.11 -17.66
C TYR A 84 2.65 14.77 -18.17
N LEU A 85 3.05 14.70 -19.44
CA LEU A 85 3.66 13.50 -20.01
C LEU A 85 5.00 13.19 -19.37
N SER A 86 5.87 14.19 -19.19
CA SER A 86 7.14 14.03 -18.45
C SER A 86 6.90 13.44 -17.07
N ARG A 87 5.94 14.02 -16.33
CA ARG A 87 5.60 13.53 -14.99
C ARG A 87 5.06 12.10 -15.00
N ALA A 88 4.21 11.73 -15.97
CA ALA A 88 3.70 10.37 -16.10
C ALA A 88 4.81 9.35 -16.40
N ILE A 89 5.77 9.73 -17.25
CA ILE A 89 6.95 8.89 -17.58
C ILE A 89 7.83 8.71 -16.34
N GLU A 90 8.15 9.79 -15.61
CA GLU A 90 8.91 9.72 -14.36
C GLU A 90 8.26 8.78 -13.36
N LEU A 91 6.95 8.93 -13.14
CA LEU A 91 6.17 8.08 -12.24
C LEU A 91 6.18 6.61 -12.70
N TYR A 92 6.06 6.34 -14.00
CA TYR A 92 6.15 4.98 -14.52
C TYR A 92 7.54 4.37 -14.31
N LEU A 93 8.61 5.13 -14.56
CA LEU A 93 9.97 4.64 -14.39
C LEU A 93 10.34 4.41 -12.91
N GLU A 94 9.81 5.24 -12.02
CA GLU A 94 10.00 5.16 -10.57
C GLU A 94 9.26 3.96 -9.96
N TYR A 95 7.97 3.80 -10.26
CA TYR A 95 7.09 2.83 -9.58
C TYR A 95 6.81 1.56 -10.40
N LYS A 96 6.94 1.62 -11.72
CA LYS A 96 6.68 0.52 -12.67
C LYS A 96 5.37 -0.22 -12.39
N PRO A 97 4.22 0.47 -12.29
CA PRO A 97 2.93 -0.19 -12.11
C PRO A 97 2.64 -1.12 -13.31
N PRO A 98 1.83 -2.19 -13.11
CA PRO A 98 1.34 -3.00 -14.20
C PRO A 98 0.66 -2.14 -15.26
N ILE A 99 0.84 -2.48 -16.54
CA ILE A 99 0.39 -1.63 -17.65
C ILE A 99 -1.13 -1.49 -17.67
N GLU A 100 -1.84 -2.55 -17.28
CA GLU A 100 -3.30 -2.60 -17.11
C GLU A 100 -3.82 -1.66 -16.01
N ASP A 101 -2.96 -1.29 -15.06
CA ASP A 101 -3.27 -0.44 -13.92
C ASP A 101 -2.71 0.98 -14.07
N LEU A 102 -1.96 1.27 -15.15
CA LEU A 102 -1.23 2.53 -15.31
C LEU A 102 -2.15 3.75 -15.26
N GLN A 103 -3.30 3.69 -15.92
CA GLN A 103 -4.26 4.80 -15.89
C GLN A 103 -4.76 5.07 -14.47
N TYR A 104 -5.15 4.03 -13.74
CA TYR A 104 -5.63 4.15 -12.35
C TYR A 104 -4.53 4.65 -11.43
N PHE A 105 -3.32 4.12 -11.60
CA PHE A 105 -2.15 4.58 -10.86
C PHE A 105 -1.93 6.08 -11.07
N LEU A 106 -1.90 6.57 -12.32
CA LEU A 106 -1.68 7.99 -12.63
C LEU A 106 -2.79 8.88 -12.06
N ASP A 107 -4.06 8.47 -12.17
CA ASP A 107 -5.20 9.21 -11.62
C ASP A 107 -5.17 9.31 -10.08
N PHE A 108 -4.51 8.37 -9.41
CA PHE A 108 -4.33 8.35 -7.96
C PHE A 108 -3.06 9.06 -7.47
N GLN A 109 -2.24 9.63 -8.38
CA GLN A 109 -1.09 10.47 -8.02
C GLN A 109 -1.52 11.89 -7.61
N ILE A 110 -2.51 11.95 -6.73
CA ILE A 110 -3.05 13.15 -6.09
C ILE A 110 -2.39 13.31 -4.73
N PRO A 111 -2.09 14.56 -4.29
CA PRO A 111 -1.55 14.80 -2.95
C PRO A 111 -2.43 14.17 -1.85
N ARG A 112 -1.77 13.57 -0.87
CA ARG A 112 -2.38 12.96 0.32
C ARG A 112 -2.22 13.90 1.51
N VAL A 113 -3.28 14.10 2.28
CA VAL A 113 -3.25 14.89 3.52
C VAL A 113 -3.94 14.13 4.64
N TRP A 114 -3.65 14.50 5.88
CA TRP A 114 -4.24 13.90 7.08
C TRP A 114 -5.39 14.77 7.61
N ALA A 115 -6.49 14.11 7.98
CA ALA A 115 -7.62 14.69 8.69
C ALA A 115 -7.75 14.07 10.09
N PRO A 116 -8.08 14.86 11.14
CA PRO A 116 -8.13 16.31 11.11
C PRO A 116 -6.73 16.90 10.86
N GLU A 117 -6.67 18.05 10.19
CA GLU A 117 -5.42 18.79 10.08
C GLU A 117 -4.93 19.15 11.48
N GLN A 118 -3.62 19.00 11.74
CA GLN A 118 -3.02 19.33 13.02
C GLN A 118 -3.09 20.85 13.25
N ASN A 119 -4.19 21.32 13.83
CA ASN A 119 -4.32 22.69 14.28
C ASN A 119 -3.88 22.78 15.76
N ASN A 120 -2.92 23.66 16.03
CA ASN A 120 -2.44 24.01 17.38
C ASN A 120 -3.51 24.74 18.24
N LEU A 121 -4.70 24.98 17.69
CA LEU A 121 -5.79 25.62 18.40
C LEU A 121 -6.40 24.63 19.39
N GLN A 122 -6.18 24.90 20.67
CA GLN A 122 -6.79 24.19 21.80
C GLN A 122 -8.32 24.31 21.70
N ARG A 123 -8.96 23.36 21.02
CA ARG A 123 -10.42 23.22 21.07
C ARG A 123 -10.79 22.89 22.52
N LYS A 124 -11.78 23.59 23.08
CA LYS A 124 -12.46 23.20 24.32
C LYS A 124 -13.14 21.86 24.05
N GLU A 125 -12.45 20.78 24.39
CA GLU A 125 -12.91 19.43 24.11
C GLU A 125 -13.85 18.90 25.21
N PRO A 126 -14.83 18.08 24.83
CA PRO A 126 -15.70 17.40 25.78
C PRO A 126 -14.91 16.48 26.71
N VAL A 127 -15.53 16.10 27.83
CA VAL A 127 -14.97 15.15 28.80
C VAL A 127 -14.64 13.85 28.08
N CYS A 128 -13.35 13.59 27.84
CA CYS A 128 -12.90 12.38 27.15
C CYS A 128 -13.04 11.16 28.09
N PRO A 129 -13.71 10.07 27.68
CA PRO A 129 -13.71 8.82 28.44
C PRO A 129 -12.27 8.30 28.57
N THR A 130 -12.02 7.54 29.64
CA THR A 130 -10.66 7.07 29.96
C THR A 130 -10.55 5.56 30.01
N LEU A 131 -9.48 5.05 29.43
CA LEU A 131 -8.98 3.69 29.66
C LEU A 131 -7.96 3.71 30.80
N GLN A 132 -8.12 2.78 31.73
CA GLN A 132 -7.20 2.55 32.84
C GLN A 132 -6.56 1.17 32.70
N PHE A 133 -5.26 1.09 33.00
CA PHE A 133 -4.48 -0.14 32.86
C PHE A 133 -4.09 -0.78 34.19
N SER A 134 -4.28 -0.06 35.30
CA SER A 134 -4.08 -0.51 36.68
C SER A 134 -4.77 0.45 37.65
N LEU A 135 -5.00 0.03 38.90
CA LEU A 135 -5.67 0.85 39.95
C LEU A 135 -5.03 2.22 40.18
N ILE A 136 -3.69 2.30 40.17
CA ILE A 136 -2.91 3.55 40.39
C ILE A 136 -2.13 3.94 39.10
N GLY A 137 -2.66 3.54 37.94
CA GLY A 137 -1.95 3.66 36.66
C GLY A 137 -2.18 4.97 35.90
N PRO A 138 -1.39 5.22 34.84
CA PRO A 138 -1.69 6.30 33.91
C PRO A 138 -3.03 6.03 33.20
N LYS A 139 -3.81 7.09 33.00
CA LYS A 139 -5.08 7.06 32.26
C LYS A 139 -4.86 7.51 30.83
N LEU A 140 -5.42 6.77 29.88
CA LEU A 140 -5.46 7.15 28.46
C LEU A 140 -6.84 7.72 28.16
N HIS A 141 -6.91 9.00 27.82
CA HIS A 141 -8.13 9.66 27.37
C HIS A 141 -8.40 9.28 25.92
N ILE A 142 -9.65 9.06 25.56
CA ILE A 142 -10.05 8.69 24.20
C ILE A 142 -10.79 9.86 23.57
N SER A 143 -10.28 10.38 22.46
CA SER A 143 -10.98 11.38 21.66
C SER A 143 -12.15 10.71 20.94
N THR A 144 -13.37 11.15 21.26
CA THR A 144 -14.61 10.67 20.61
C THR A 144 -15.00 11.53 19.41
N TYR A 145 -14.11 12.42 18.96
CA TYR A 145 -14.34 13.27 17.81
C TYR A 145 -14.54 12.43 16.54
N GLN A 146 -15.58 12.75 15.77
CA GLN A 146 -15.86 12.12 14.49
C GLN A 146 -15.01 12.78 13.41
N VAL A 147 -14.13 12.00 12.78
CA VAL A 147 -13.33 12.45 11.65
C VAL A 147 -14.03 12.01 10.38
N THR A 148 -14.37 12.95 9.50
CA THR A 148 -14.99 12.68 8.20
C THR A 148 -14.27 13.49 7.12
N VAL A 149 -14.14 12.92 5.92
CA VAL A 149 -13.44 13.55 4.79
C VAL A 149 -14.35 13.80 3.58
N GLY A 150 -15.65 13.52 3.72
CA GLY A 150 -16.64 13.66 2.63
C GLY A 150 -16.34 12.72 1.46
N ARG A 151 -16.55 13.21 0.23
CA ARG A 151 -16.27 12.47 -1.02
C ARG A 151 -14.80 12.54 -1.42
N LYS A 152 -13.92 12.20 -0.48
CA LYS A 152 -12.47 12.13 -0.69
C LYS A 152 -12.00 10.71 -0.38
N PRO A 153 -11.34 10.03 -1.34
CA PRO A 153 -10.95 8.65 -1.10
C PRO A 153 -9.89 8.55 0.00
N VAL A 154 -10.14 7.67 0.97
CA VAL A 154 -9.25 7.40 2.10
C VAL A 154 -8.24 6.33 1.69
N THR A 155 -6.95 6.62 1.89
CA THR A 155 -5.82 5.75 1.51
C THR A 155 -5.05 5.24 2.73
N GLY A 156 -5.39 5.69 3.93
CA GLY A 156 -4.75 5.24 5.16
C GLY A 156 -5.38 5.81 6.42
N LEU A 157 -5.06 5.21 7.55
CA LEU A 157 -5.46 5.65 8.89
C LEU A 157 -4.26 5.51 9.85
N ARG A 158 -4.27 6.28 10.94
CA ARG A 158 -3.29 6.13 12.04
C ARG A 158 -3.93 6.43 13.39
N LEU A 159 -3.35 5.84 14.44
CA LEU A 159 -3.60 6.24 15.82
C LEU A 159 -2.53 7.27 16.24
N SER A 160 -2.92 8.26 17.02
CA SER A 160 -1.99 9.27 17.53
C SER A 160 -2.25 9.58 19.01
N LEU A 161 -1.19 9.98 19.72
CA LEU A 161 -1.27 10.50 21.08
C LEU A 161 -1.14 12.02 21.05
N GLU A 162 -2.22 12.70 21.39
CA GLU A 162 -2.35 14.15 21.36
C GLU A 162 -2.31 14.78 22.77
N GLY A 163 -2.23 16.11 22.79
CA GLY A 163 -2.20 16.93 24.01
C GLY A 163 -0.79 17.04 24.61
N CYS A 164 -0.63 18.01 25.52
CA CYS A 164 0.67 18.30 26.15
C CYS A 164 1.24 17.11 26.95
N LYS A 165 0.38 16.21 27.42
CA LYS A 165 0.76 15.00 28.16
C LYS A 165 0.87 13.75 27.28
N GLN A 166 0.62 13.86 25.97
CA GLN A 166 0.54 12.73 25.03
C GLN A 166 -0.30 11.56 25.59
N ASN A 167 -1.45 11.89 26.18
CA ASN A 167 -2.31 10.95 26.88
C ASN A 167 -3.72 10.92 26.32
N ARG A 168 -3.94 11.51 25.14
CA ARG A 168 -5.21 11.48 24.42
C ARG A 168 -5.06 10.68 23.13
N LEU A 169 -5.68 9.52 23.05
CA LEU A 169 -5.74 8.71 21.84
C LEU A 169 -6.72 9.33 20.84
N ALA A 170 -6.25 9.59 19.63
CA ALA A 170 -7.05 10.06 18.51
C ALA A 170 -6.83 9.18 17.26
N ILE A 171 -7.78 9.23 16.33
CA ILE A 171 -7.72 8.54 15.04
C ILE A 171 -7.67 9.57 13.92
N HIS A 172 -6.75 9.40 12.98
CA HIS A 172 -6.59 10.28 11.83
C HIS A 172 -6.77 9.49 10.53
N LEU A 173 -7.24 10.15 9.48
CA LEU A 173 -7.47 9.58 8.15
C LEU A 173 -6.57 10.27 7.13
N GLN A 174 -5.82 9.51 6.35
CA GLN A 174 -5.14 9.98 5.17
C GLN A 174 -6.10 9.88 3.98
N HIS A 175 -6.27 10.97 3.26
CA HIS A 175 -7.14 11.01 2.09
C HIS A 175 -6.51 11.82 0.96
N LEU A 176 -6.99 11.58 -0.27
CA LEU A 176 -6.62 12.40 -1.41
C LEU A 176 -7.26 13.79 -1.29
N VAL A 177 -6.53 14.85 -1.64
CA VAL A 177 -7.04 16.23 -1.53
C VAL A 177 -8.20 16.51 -2.47
N SER A 178 -8.25 15.80 -3.61
CA SER A 178 -9.28 15.85 -4.64
C SER A 178 -9.70 14.44 -5.08
N LEU A 179 -10.85 14.36 -5.76
CA LEU A 179 -11.36 13.11 -6.33
C LEU A 179 -10.51 12.69 -7.55
N PRO A 180 -10.08 11.42 -7.69
CA PRO A 180 -9.48 10.88 -8.92
C PRO A 180 -10.42 10.99 -10.13
N LYS A 181 -9.87 11.28 -11.32
CA LYS A 181 -10.67 11.46 -12.55
C LYS A 181 -11.55 10.25 -12.84
N ILE A 182 -10.99 9.05 -12.74
CA ILE A 182 -11.74 7.78 -12.90
C ILE A 182 -12.97 7.64 -11.98
N LEU A 183 -12.99 8.30 -10.81
CA LEU A 183 -14.11 8.24 -9.87
C LEU A 183 -15.18 9.32 -10.09
N HIS A 184 -14.95 10.32 -10.94
CA HIS A 184 -15.93 11.39 -11.15
C HIS A 184 -17.30 10.89 -11.66
N PRO A 185 -17.37 9.96 -12.64
CA PRO A 185 -18.66 9.45 -13.11
C PRO A 185 -19.49 8.73 -12.04
N HIS A 186 -18.84 8.28 -10.97
CA HIS A 186 -19.44 7.45 -9.92
C HIS A 186 -19.66 8.22 -8.62
N TRP A 187 -18.84 9.23 -8.34
CA TRP A 187 -18.68 9.79 -6.99
C TRP A 187 -18.50 11.31 -6.93
N ASP A 188 -18.64 12.02 -8.05
CA ASP A 188 -18.67 13.49 -8.05
C ASP A 188 -19.88 14.03 -7.29
N SER A 189 -19.82 15.26 -6.80
CA SER A 189 -20.81 15.96 -5.97
C SER A 189 -22.27 15.83 -6.42
N HIS A 190 -22.52 15.79 -7.73
CA HIS A 190 -23.86 15.66 -8.32
C HIS A 190 -24.41 14.22 -8.31
N MET A 191 -23.58 13.22 -8.07
CA MET A 191 -24.01 11.82 -8.01
C MET A 191 -24.79 11.53 -6.73
N ALA A 192 -25.97 10.93 -6.86
CA ALA A 192 -26.79 10.48 -5.73
C ALA A 192 -26.25 9.15 -5.20
N ILE A 193 -25.64 9.17 -4.01
CA ILE A 193 -25.01 7.99 -3.40
C ILE A 193 -25.66 7.56 -2.07
N GLY A 194 -26.75 8.23 -1.69
CA GLY A 194 -27.37 8.08 -0.37
C GLY A 194 -26.56 8.73 0.75
N ALA A 195 -27.07 8.62 1.97
CA ALA A 195 -26.39 9.11 3.17
C ALA A 195 -25.30 8.11 3.60
N PRO A 196 -24.10 8.59 3.99
CA PRO A 196 -23.06 7.71 4.49
C PRO A 196 -23.48 7.08 5.83
N LYS A 197 -23.10 5.82 6.06
CA LYS A 197 -23.56 5.02 7.20
C LYS A 197 -22.42 4.70 8.15
N TRP A 198 -22.62 4.99 9.43
CA TRP A 198 -21.69 4.56 10.49
C TRP A 198 -21.89 3.08 10.78
N HIS A 199 -20.81 2.32 10.72
CA HIS A 199 -20.76 0.91 11.10
C HIS A 199 -19.67 0.71 12.16
N GLY A 200 -19.93 -0.18 13.10
CA GLY A 200 -19.00 -0.53 14.16
C GLY A 200 -19.40 -1.86 14.80
N PRO A 201 -18.59 -2.34 15.76
CA PRO A 201 -18.84 -3.60 16.41
C PRO A 201 -20.08 -3.54 17.31
N GLU A 202 -20.69 -4.70 17.55
CA GLU A 202 -21.80 -4.85 18.47
C GLU A 202 -21.29 -4.87 19.92
N GLU A 203 -21.92 -4.10 20.80
CA GLU A 203 -21.51 -3.92 22.21
C GLU A 203 -21.61 -5.22 23.03
N GLN A 204 -22.46 -6.16 22.61
CA GLN A 204 -22.72 -7.40 23.34
C GLN A 204 -21.83 -8.57 22.89
N ASP A 205 -21.12 -8.47 21.75
CA ASP A 205 -20.29 -9.58 21.26
C ASP A 205 -18.90 -9.58 21.93
N SER A 206 -18.88 -10.03 23.18
CA SER A 206 -17.67 -10.07 24.01
C SER A 206 -16.58 -11.01 23.50
N ARG A 207 -16.87 -11.85 22.49
CA ARG A 207 -15.87 -12.76 21.87
C ARG A 207 -14.72 -11.99 21.23
N TRP A 208 -14.98 -10.74 20.83
CA TRP A 208 -13.99 -9.85 20.23
C TRP A 208 -13.28 -8.95 21.24
N PHE A 209 -13.48 -9.15 22.56
CA PHE A 209 -12.90 -8.26 23.56
C PHE A 209 -11.55 -8.80 24.04
N GLU A 210 -10.48 -8.19 23.57
CA GLU A 210 -9.13 -8.56 23.96
C GLU A 210 -8.59 -7.63 25.05
N PRO A 211 -8.01 -8.17 26.14
CA PRO A 211 -7.41 -7.36 27.18
C PRO A 211 -6.11 -6.72 26.70
N ILE A 212 -5.88 -5.44 27.03
CA ILE A 212 -4.67 -4.72 26.58
C ILE A 212 -3.43 -5.17 27.37
N LYS A 213 -3.50 -5.23 28.70
CA LYS A 213 -2.38 -5.70 29.54
C LYS A 213 -2.85 -6.72 30.57
N TRP A 214 -3.78 -6.29 31.41
CA TRP A 214 -4.30 -7.07 32.52
C TRP A 214 -5.76 -7.45 32.25
N LYS A 215 -6.12 -8.71 32.54
CA LYS A 215 -7.45 -9.28 32.26
C LYS A 215 -8.62 -8.52 32.90
N ASN A 216 -8.39 -7.82 34.01
CA ASN A 216 -9.43 -7.16 34.79
C ASN A 216 -9.63 -5.67 34.45
N PHE A 217 -8.88 -5.12 33.49
CA PHE A 217 -8.88 -3.70 33.18
C PHE A 217 -9.38 -3.44 31.75
N SER A 218 -8.86 -2.41 31.08
CA SER A 218 -9.32 -2.00 29.75
C SER A 218 -9.07 -3.07 28.69
N HIS A 219 -10.06 -3.21 27.80
CA HIS A 219 -10.03 -4.09 26.64
C HIS A 219 -10.17 -3.28 25.34
N VAL A 220 -9.93 -3.94 24.22
CA VAL A 220 -10.15 -3.45 22.87
C VAL A 220 -11.11 -4.41 22.17
N SER A 221 -12.11 -3.88 21.48
CA SER A 221 -12.91 -4.65 20.52
C SER A 221 -12.10 -4.88 19.25
N THR A 222 -11.78 -6.13 18.94
CA THR A 222 -10.98 -6.54 17.78
C THR A 222 -11.82 -7.04 16.61
N ALA A 223 -13.14 -6.84 16.70
CA ALA A 223 -14.09 -7.16 15.65
C ALA A 223 -13.74 -6.41 14.34
N PRO A 224 -13.68 -7.11 13.20
CA PRO A 224 -13.49 -6.47 11.91
C PRO A 224 -14.67 -5.58 11.55
N ILE A 225 -14.38 -4.36 11.09
CA ILE A 225 -15.39 -3.42 10.60
C ILE A 225 -15.19 -3.28 9.09
N GLU A 226 -16.07 -3.92 8.35
CA GLU A 226 -16.15 -3.86 6.90
C GLU A 226 -17.62 -3.85 6.49
N HIS A 227 -17.91 -3.35 5.29
CA HIS A 227 -19.26 -3.40 4.77
C HIS A 227 -19.48 -4.74 4.05
N THR A 228 -20.34 -5.59 4.62
CA THR A 228 -20.83 -6.82 3.99
C THR A 228 -22.26 -6.57 3.49
N GLU A 229 -22.51 -6.79 2.20
CA GLU A 229 -23.85 -6.67 1.62
C GLU A 229 -24.78 -7.72 2.24
N THR A 230 -25.89 -7.29 2.86
CA THR A 230 -26.88 -8.18 3.49
C THR A 230 -28.21 -8.23 2.75
N SER A 231 -28.35 -7.56 1.60
CA SER A 231 -29.62 -7.51 0.86
C SER A 231 -29.44 -7.71 -0.64
N ILE A 232 -30.03 -8.81 -1.13
CA ILE A 232 -30.23 -9.09 -2.56
C ILE A 232 -31.24 -8.05 -3.06
N GLY A 233 -30.77 -7.01 -3.75
CA GLY A 233 -31.65 -6.02 -4.38
C GLY A 233 -31.12 -4.59 -4.43
N ASP A 234 -30.04 -4.26 -3.71
CA ASP A 234 -29.45 -2.92 -3.79
C ASP A 234 -28.53 -2.84 -5.02
N LEU A 235 -28.77 -1.85 -5.87
CA LEU A 235 -28.04 -1.62 -7.13
C LEU A 235 -26.53 -1.57 -6.86
N SER A 236 -25.77 -2.28 -7.70
CA SER A 236 -24.31 -2.47 -7.65
C SER A 236 -23.53 -1.22 -7.19
N GLY A 237 -22.69 -1.38 -6.17
CA GLY A 237 -21.75 -0.34 -5.77
C GLY A 237 -20.93 -0.73 -4.56
N VAL A 238 -19.70 -0.22 -4.49
CA VAL A 238 -18.78 -0.52 -3.38
C VAL A 238 -18.95 0.49 -2.26
N HIS A 239 -18.85 0.05 -1.02
CA HIS A 239 -18.80 0.94 0.14
C HIS A 239 -17.34 1.12 0.58
N ILE A 240 -16.88 2.38 0.61
CA ILE A 240 -15.52 2.74 1.03
C ILE A 240 -15.54 3.58 2.30
N VAL A 241 -14.45 3.53 3.05
CA VAL A 241 -14.31 4.30 4.30
C VAL A 241 -14.09 5.78 3.97
N THR A 242 -14.83 6.64 4.66
CA THR A 242 -14.79 8.12 4.52
C THR A 242 -14.80 8.85 5.86
N GLY A 243 -14.79 8.10 6.96
CA GLY A 243 -14.71 8.63 8.30
C GLY A 243 -14.38 7.54 9.32
N ALA A 244 -13.91 7.97 10.48
CA ALA A 244 -13.66 7.09 11.61
C ALA A 244 -13.92 7.81 12.94
N GLN A 245 -14.24 7.03 13.96
CA GLN A 245 -14.48 7.52 15.32
C GLN A 245 -14.03 6.45 16.32
N LEU A 246 -13.35 6.86 17.38
CA LEU A 246 -13.09 6.01 18.55
C LEU A 246 -14.19 6.21 19.59
N GLY A 247 -14.48 5.17 20.36
CA GLY A 247 -15.39 5.27 21.50
C GLY A 247 -15.05 4.27 22.59
N VAL A 248 -15.71 4.41 23.74
CA VAL A 248 -15.49 3.55 24.90
C VAL A 248 -16.83 3.08 25.41
N TRP A 249 -17.02 1.76 25.45
CA TRP A 249 -18.11 1.14 26.19
C TRP A 249 -17.70 0.94 27.65
N ASN A 250 -18.63 1.20 28.55
CA ASN A 250 -18.39 1.13 29.99
C ASN A 250 -19.20 -0.01 30.60
N PHE A 251 -18.50 -1.05 31.08
CA PHE A 251 -19.08 -2.20 31.77
C PHE A 251 -18.65 -2.21 33.26
N GLY A 252 -18.65 -1.05 33.91
CA GLY A 252 -18.26 -0.88 35.30
C GLY A 252 -16.74 -0.91 35.48
N ALA A 253 -16.19 -2.05 35.95
CA ALA A 253 -14.75 -2.20 36.13
C ALA A 253 -13.97 -2.39 34.81
N LYS A 254 -14.69 -2.76 33.73
CA LYS A 254 -14.14 -3.06 32.42
C LYS A 254 -14.59 -2.02 31.40
N ASN A 255 -13.65 -1.24 30.87
CA ASN A 255 -13.88 -0.35 29.73
C ASN A 255 -13.38 -1.00 28.45
N VAL A 256 -14.14 -0.87 27.36
CA VAL A 256 -13.78 -1.46 26.05
C VAL A 256 -13.64 -0.35 25.02
N LEU A 257 -12.44 -0.20 24.46
CA LEU A 257 -12.19 0.68 23.32
C LEU A 257 -12.80 0.05 22.07
N HIS A 258 -13.57 0.82 21.31
CA HIS A 258 -14.11 0.37 20.02
C HIS A 258 -13.84 1.41 18.93
N LEU A 259 -13.83 0.93 17.69
CA LEU A 259 -13.72 1.75 16.48
C LEU A 259 -15.09 1.78 15.78
N LYS A 260 -15.44 2.89 15.15
CA LYS A 260 -16.54 2.99 14.18
C LYS A 260 -15.97 3.59 12.89
N LEU A 261 -16.46 3.12 11.76
CA LEU A 261 -16.10 3.63 10.43
C LEU A 261 -17.35 4.18 9.74
N LEU A 262 -17.19 5.27 9.01
CA LEU A 262 -18.23 5.84 8.16
C LEU A 262 -18.02 5.34 6.73
N PHE A 263 -19.03 4.68 6.18
CA PHE A 263 -19.00 4.14 4.83
C PHE A 263 -19.82 4.99 3.87
N SER A 264 -19.24 5.29 2.70
CA SER A 264 -19.92 5.94 1.58
C SER A 264 -20.00 5.00 0.40
N LYS A 265 -21.17 4.94 -0.26
CA LYS A 265 -21.38 4.15 -1.48
C LYS A 265 -20.69 4.82 -2.67
N VAL A 266 -20.09 4.01 -3.53
CA VAL A 266 -19.52 4.35 -4.83
C VAL A 266 -20.26 3.49 -5.87
N PRO A 267 -21.36 3.99 -6.46
CA PRO A 267 -22.18 3.26 -7.42
C PRO A 267 -21.40 2.85 -8.68
N GLY A 268 -21.80 1.75 -9.31
CA GLY A 268 -21.24 1.30 -10.60
C GLY A 268 -19.86 0.64 -10.50
N CYS A 269 -19.13 0.85 -9.42
CA CYS A 269 -17.86 0.16 -9.18
C CYS A 269 -18.07 -1.21 -8.51
N THR A 270 -17.07 -2.10 -8.63
CA THR A 270 -17.01 -3.39 -7.93
C THR A 270 -15.65 -3.62 -7.27
N ILE A 271 -15.56 -4.48 -6.25
CA ILE A 271 -14.28 -4.84 -5.64
C ILE A 271 -13.56 -5.83 -6.54
N ARG A 272 -12.39 -5.45 -7.09
CA ARG A 272 -11.51 -6.34 -7.85
C ARG A 272 -10.74 -7.28 -6.93
N ARG A 273 -10.17 -6.71 -5.86
CA ARG A 273 -9.32 -7.41 -4.91
C ARG A 273 -9.38 -6.71 -3.56
N SER A 274 -9.36 -7.48 -2.48
CA SER A 274 -9.18 -6.95 -1.12
C SER A 274 -8.02 -7.65 -0.42
N VAL A 275 -7.29 -6.91 0.39
CA VAL A 275 -6.18 -7.41 1.21
C VAL A 275 -6.24 -6.75 2.58
N TRP A 276 -6.23 -7.56 3.64
CA TRP A 276 -5.95 -7.05 4.98
C TRP A 276 -4.47 -6.85 5.14
N ASP A 277 -4.07 -5.68 5.63
CA ASP A 277 -2.69 -5.46 6.00
C ASP A 277 -2.39 -6.22 7.29
N HIS A 278 -1.42 -7.12 7.22
CA HIS A 278 -0.97 -7.91 8.35
C HIS A 278 0.43 -7.48 8.81
N ASN A 279 1.05 -6.52 8.11
CA ASN A 279 2.43 -6.13 8.35
C ASN A 279 2.49 -4.62 8.66
N PRO A 280 2.81 -4.20 9.88
CA PRO A 280 3.11 -2.79 10.12
C PRO A 280 4.29 -2.42 9.22
N SER A 281 4.08 -1.46 8.33
CA SER A 281 5.09 -0.95 7.40
C SER A 281 6.38 -0.70 8.19
N THR A 282 7.45 -1.44 7.86
CA THR A 282 8.77 -1.03 8.32
C THR A 282 9.02 0.33 7.69
N PRO A 283 9.31 1.39 8.47
CA PRO A 283 9.57 2.69 7.88
C PRO A 283 10.76 2.54 6.93
N THR A 284 10.52 2.81 5.65
CA THR A 284 11.57 2.95 4.65
C THR A 284 12.55 3.99 5.17
N ARG A 285 13.79 3.55 5.42
CA ARG A 285 14.90 4.43 5.77
C ARG A 285 15.15 5.35 4.57
N PHE A 286 14.56 6.53 4.59
CA PHE A 286 15.12 7.66 3.86
C PHE A 286 16.38 8.08 4.61
N ASP A 287 17.55 7.68 4.09
CA ASP A 287 18.82 8.29 4.45
C ASP A 287 18.78 9.76 4.01
N GLY A 288 18.86 10.67 4.98
CA GLY A 288 18.96 12.10 4.71
C GLY A 288 18.28 12.98 5.74
N SER A 289 18.96 13.17 6.88
CA SER A 289 18.81 14.33 7.77
C SER A 289 17.44 14.56 8.43
N SER A 290 17.24 13.96 9.62
CA SER A 290 16.64 14.67 10.75
C SER A 290 17.08 14.03 12.06
N SER A 291 17.98 14.74 12.73
CA SER A 291 18.34 14.54 14.12
C SER A 291 17.11 14.67 15.04
N SER A 292 17.07 13.80 16.06
CA SER A 292 16.36 13.95 17.34
C SER A 292 14.82 13.93 17.36
N ILE A 293 14.19 12.74 17.39
CA ILE A 293 12.83 12.55 17.99
C ILE A 293 12.76 11.28 18.86
N SER A 294 13.83 10.89 19.56
CA SER A 294 13.82 9.68 20.40
C SER A 294 13.70 9.94 21.91
N SER A 295 13.44 11.18 22.37
CA SER A 295 13.54 11.52 23.80
C SER A 295 12.26 12.05 24.48
N GLN A 296 11.06 11.84 23.92
CA GLN A 296 9.81 12.28 24.60
C GLN A 296 8.58 11.36 24.41
N THR A 297 8.73 10.05 24.17
CA THR A 297 7.55 9.16 24.26
C THR A 297 7.21 8.90 25.73
N GLY A 298 6.17 9.57 26.24
CA GLY A 298 5.65 9.35 27.59
C GLY A 298 5.27 7.87 27.83
N LYS A 299 5.05 7.48 29.09
CA LYS A 299 4.73 6.07 29.48
C LYS A 299 3.61 5.42 28.64
N LEU A 300 2.72 6.21 28.05
CA LEU A 300 1.59 5.76 27.21
C LEU A 300 1.98 5.46 25.76
N GLY A 301 3.09 5.99 25.23
CA GLY A 301 3.62 5.64 23.91
C GLY A 301 4.06 4.16 23.81
N LYS A 302 4.22 3.49 24.96
CA LYS A 302 4.45 2.04 25.02
C LYS A 302 3.17 1.20 24.90
N ILE A 303 1.99 1.83 24.88
CA ILE A 303 0.67 1.16 24.87
C ILE A 303 -0.07 1.37 23.55
N VAL A 304 0.34 2.33 22.72
CA VAL A 304 -0.29 2.60 21.43
C VAL A 304 0.75 2.45 20.33
N ASP A 305 0.43 1.64 19.32
CA ASP A 305 1.17 1.63 18.07
C ASP A 305 0.70 2.82 17.21
N MET A 306 1.60 3.78 17.01
CA MET A 306 1.35 5.00 16.22
C MET A 306 1.83 4.85 14.77
N THR A 307 2.15 3.63 14.32
CA THR A 307 2.55 3.37 12.94
C THR A 307 1.44 3.79 11.98
N GLU A 308 1.81 4.54 10.94
CA GLU A 308 0.88 4.95 9.89
C GLU A 308 0.56 3.76 8.99
N MET A 309 -0.73 3.43 8.89
CA MET A 309 -1.21 2.40 7.97
C MET A 309 -1.74 3.10 6.74
N CYS A 310 -0.92 3.17 5.69
CA CYS A 310 -1.30 3.76 4.41
C CYS A 310 -0.82 2.92 3.24
N LYS A 311 -1.54 2.99 2.12
CA LYS A 311 -1.07 2.52 0.83
C LYS A 311 -0.98 3.65 -0.18
N GLY A 312 0.12 3.68 -0.92
CA GLY A 312 0.44 4.72 -1.89
C GLY A 312 1.08 4.17 -3.15
N PRO A 313 1.76 5.00 -3.95
CA PRO A 313 2.37 4.61 -5.22
C PRO A 313 3.45 3.53 -5.07
N GLN A 314 4.13 3.50 -3.92
CA GLN A 314 5.09 2.45 -3.55
C GLN A 314 4.44 1.07 -3.37
N ASP A 315 3.12 1.02 -3.16
CA ASP A 315 2.35 -0.20 -2.94
C ASP A 315 1.65 -0.60 -4.23
N THR A 316 2.31 -1.37 -5.10
CA THR A 316 1.73 -1.81 -6.38
C THR A 316 0.32 -2.42 -6.20
N PRO A 317 -0.71 -1.98 -6.97
CA PRO A 317 -0.65 -1.10 -8.15
C PRO A 317 -0.89 0.40 -7.88
N GLY A 318 -0.81 0.85 -6.62
CA GLY A 318 -0.74 2.27 -6.26
C GLY A 318 -2.05 3.07 -6.21
N HIS A 319 -3.20 2.41 -6.37
CA HIS A 319 -4.54 3.04 -6.33
C HIS A 319 -5.46 2.35 -5.29
N TRP A 320 -4.93 2.15 -4.09
CA TRP A 320 -5.63 1.45 -3.00
C TRP A 320 -6.58 2.37 -2.24
N LEU A 321 -7.75 1.82 -1.87
CA LEU A 321 -8.73 2.49 -1.03
C LEU A 321 -8.97 1.70 0.26
N VAL A 322 -9.22 2.40 1.36
CA VAL A 322 -9.61 1.76 2.61
C VAL A 322 -11.08 1.35 2.56
N THR A 323 -11.35 0.07 2.77
CA THR A 323 -12.71 -0.53 2.76
C THR A 323 -13.06 -1.23 4.07
N GLY A 324 -12.16 -1.18 5.05
CA GLY A 324 -12.41 -1.70 6.39
C GLY A 324 -11.23 -1.46 7.31
N ALA A 325 -11.46 -1.66 8.59
CA ALA A 325 -10.43 -1.55 9.62
C ALA A 325 -10.81 -2.35 10.85
N LYS A 326 -9.82 -2.61 11.70
CA LYS A 326 -10.05 -3.13 13.05
C LYS A 326 -8.95 -2.66 13.99
N LEU A 327 -9.30 -2.59 15.26
CA LEU A 327 -8.30 -2.50 16.31
C LEU A 327 -7.77 -3.90 16.64
N GLY A 328 -6.59 -3.95 17.25
CA GLY A 328 -5.98 -5.18 17.74
C GLY A 328 -5.12 -4.93 18.95
N VAL A 329 -4.69 -6.01 19.60
CA VAL A 329 -3.70 -5.97 20.67
C VAL A 329 -2.49 -6.82 20.27
N ASP A 330 -1.30 -6.22 20.20
CA ASP A 330 -0.04 -6.96 20.04
C ASP A 330 0.94 -6.59 21.15
N LYS A 331 1.43 -7.59 21.90
CA LYS A 331 2.36 -7.41 23.04
C LYS A 331 1.92 -6.30 24.00
N GLY A 332 0.60 -6.18 24.19
CA GLY A 332 -0.06 -5.19 25.03
C GLY A 332 -0.05 -3.74 24.51
N LYS A 333 0.14 -3.58 23.21
CA LYS A 333 -0.09 -2.34 22.46
C LYS A 333 -1.39 -2.40 21.68
N ILE A 334 -2.16 -1.33 21.73
CA ILE A 334 -3.30 -1.08 20.85
C ILE A 334 -2.73 -0.78 19.46
N MET A 335 -3.12 -1.58 18.47
CA MET A 335 -2.72 -1.40 17.08
C MET A 335 -3.94 -1.25 16.17
N LEU A 336 -3.71 -0.69 14.98
CA LEU A 336 -4.70 -0.57 13.93
C LEU A 336 -4.33 -1.49 12.76
N ARG A 337 -5.32 -2.14 12.16
CA ARG A 337 -5.15 -2.89 10.90
C ARG A 337 -6.20 -2.46 9.90
N LEU A 338 -5.81 -2.32 8.65
CA LEU A 338 -6.69 -1.84 7.58
C LEU A 338 -6.93 -2.92 6.54
N LYS A 339 -8.12 -2.88 5.96
CA LYS A 339 -8.47 -3.59 4.73
C LYS A 339 -8.39 -2.60 3.59
N TYR A 340 -7.58 -2.94 2.60
CA TYR A 340 -7.47 -2.19 1.37
C TYR A 340 -8.12 -2.94 0.23
N SER A 341 -8.78 -2.21 -0.67
CA SER A 341 -9.35 -2.78 -1.89
C SER A 341 -8.91 -2.02 -3.12
N LEU A 342 -8.82 -2.75 -4.22
CA LEU A 342 -8.78 -2.24 -5.59
C LEU A 342 -10.18 -2.34 -6.16
N LEU A 343 -10.61 -1.31 -6.86
CA LEU A 343 -11.92 -1.27 -7.51
C LEU A 343 -11.78 -1.53 -9.01
N ASN A 344 -12.81 -2.13 -9.61
CA ASN A 344 -13.11 -1.94 -11.01
C ASN A 344 -14.05 -0.74 -11.09
N TYR A 345 -13.69 0.25 -11.91
CA TYR A 345 -14.42 1.51 -12.02
C TYR A 345 -15.51 1.43 -13.07
#